data_AF-A0A150TYX1-F1
#
_entry.id   AF-A0A150TYX1-F1
#
_cell.length_a   1.000
_cell.length_b   1.000
_cell.length_c   1.000
_cell.angle_alpha   90.00
_cell.angle_beta   90.00
_cell.angle_gamma   90.00
#
_symmetry.space_group_name_H-M   'P 1'
#
loop_
_entity.id
_entity.type
_entity.pdbx_description
1 polymer ?
#
loop_
_entity_poly.entity_id
_entity_poly.type
_entity_poly.pdbx_seq_one_letter_code
_entity_poly.pdbx_strand_id
1 'polypeptide(L)'
;GGGDAVCGDGAVAGAEGCDDGNAAAGDGCGEGCAIEAGYTCAGAPSICSTMCGDGLLRGAETCDDGDLASEDGCNGVCVIEAGYRCVGEPSVCGPLCGDGLLIGTEACDDGNTIGADGCSPDCEVTLGYTCSGEPSVCVPVCGDGIHTAREACDDGNTVDNDGCSSTCEVEPTWTAAPLRRR
;
A
#
# COMPACT_ATOMS: atom_id res chain seq x y z
N GLY A 1 41.42 30.96 -26.75
CA GLY A 1 41.05 30.82 -25.34
C GLY A 1 39.93 29.82 -25.29
N GLY A 2 40.18 28.63 -24.75
CA GLY A 2 39.11 27.81 -24.21
C GLY A 2 38.86 28.34 -22.80
N GLY A 3 37.62 28.68 -22.47
CA GLY A 3 37.28 28.97 -21.07
C GLY A 3 37.54 27.72 -20.26
N ASP A 4 38.28 27.86 -19.16
CA ASP A 4 38.41 26.80 -18.18
C ASP A 4 37.00 26.49 -17.66
N ALA A 5 36.61 25.21 -17.65
CA ALA A 5 35.34 24.76 -17.08
C ALA A 5 35.35 25.06 -15.57
N VAL A 6 34.49 25.97 -15.13
CA VAL A 6 34.38 26.40 -13.74
C VAL A 6 32.98 26.08 -13.27
N CYS A 7 32.88 25.01 -12.49
CA CYS A 7 31.60 24.59 -11.96
C CYS A 7 30.98 25.64 -11.03
N GLY A 8 29.71 25.96 -11.28
CA GLY A 8 28.89 26.89 -10.55
C GLY A 8 28.90 28.31 -11.10
N ASP A 9 29.39 28.53 -12.33
CA ASP A 9 29.36 29.84 -12.99
C ASP A 9 28.12 30.05 -13.87
N GLY A 10 27.26 29.04 -13.97
CA GLY A 10 26.01 29.01 -14.73
C GLY A 10 26.20 28.70 -16.21
N ALA A 11 27.41 28.37 -16.68
CA ALA A 11 27.68 28.12 -18.08
C ALA A 11 28.28 26.72 -18.30
N VAL A 12 27.48 25.81 -18.87
CA VAL A 12 27.95 24.46 -19.24
C VAL A 12 29.06 24.54 -20.29
N ALA A 13 30.30 24.27 -19.88
CA ALA A 13 31.50 24.37 -20.69
C ALA A 13 32.44 23.16 -20.53
N GLY A 14 33.23 22.88 -21.57
CA GLY A 14 34.26 21.83 -21.52
C GLY A 14 33.68 20.42 -21.31
N ALA A 15 33.94 19.83 -20.14
CA ALA A 15 33.56 18.46 -19.78
C ALA A 15 32.37 18.40 -18.79
N GLU A 16 31.77 19.54 -18.46
CA GLU A 16 30.62 19.63 -17.56
C GLU A 16 29.39 18.93 -18.17
N GLY A 17 28.70 18.14 -17.35
CA GLY A 17 27.40 17.56 -17.68
C GLY A 17 26.23 18.51 -17.38
N CYS A 18 26.43 19.46 -16.46
CA CYS A 18 25.47 20.48 -16.03
C CYS A 18 26.25 21.64 -15.37
N ASP A 19 25.60 22.78 -15.17
CA ASP A 19 26.07 23.85 -14.27
C ASP A 19 24.86 24.67 -13.82
N ASP A 20 24.39 24.48 -12.60
CA ASP A 20 23.18 25.12 -12.08
C ASP A 20 23.45 26.47 -11.38
N GLY A 21 24.63 27.05 -11.60
CA GLY A 21 25.05 28.31 -11.02
C GLY A 21 25.53 28.20 -9.57
N ASN A 22 25.78 26.98 -9.08
CA ASN A 22 26.41 26.74 -7.80
C ASN A 22 27.24 25.43 -7.78
N ALA A 23 27.83 25.09 -6.63
CA ALA A 23 28.65 23.88 -6.47
C ALA A 23 28.18 23.02 -5.29
N ALA A 24 26.91 23.16 -4.89
CA ALA A 24 26.29 22.27 -3.93
C ALA A 24 26.01 20.91 -4.59
N ALA A 25 25.76 19.92 -3.75
CA ALA A 25 25.31 18.61 -4.18
C ALA A 25 23.89 18.37 -3.65
N GLY A 26 23.15 17.49 -4.31
CA GLY A 26 21.77 17.12 -3.98
C GLY A 26 20.69 17.98 -4.64
N ASP A 27 21.06 18.92 -5.51
CA ASP A 27 20.17 19.74 -6.34
C ASP A 27 20.13 19.27 -7.82
N GLY A 28 20.83 18.18 -8.13
CA GLY A 28 20.89 17.56 -9.45
C GLY A 28 22.16 17.87 -10.24
N CYS A 29 22.95 18.86 -9.81
CA CYS A 29 24.25 19.16 -10.41
C CYS A 29 25.35 19.19 -9.34
N GLY A 30 26.12 18.11 -9.21
CA GLY A 30 27.05 17.97 -8.09
C GLY A 30 28.26 18.91 -8.17
N GLU A 31 29.09 18.92 -7.12
CA GLU A 31 30.24 19.84 -6.95
C GLU A 31 31.26 19.84 -8.12
N GLY A 32 31.29 18.77 -8.91
CA GLY A 32 32.13 18.62 -10.11
C GLY A 32 31.40 18.85 -11.43
N CYS A 33 30.20 19.44 -11.40
CA CYS A 33 29.32 19.69 -12.55
C CYS A 33 29.00 18.43 -13.36
N ALA A 34 28.89 17.32 -12.63
CA ALA A 34 28.34 16.07 -13.12
C ALA A 34 26.87 15.99 -12.71
N ILE A 35 26.01 15.59 -13.66
CA ILE A 35 24.60 15.32 -13.36
C ILE A 35 24.53 14.23 -12.29
N GLU A 36 23.77 14.49 -11.23
CA GLU A 36 23.61 13.55 -10.12
C GLU A 36 22.66 12.40 -10.51
N ALA A 37 22.85 11.23 -9.91
CA ALA A 37 21.98 10.09 -10.15
C ALA A 37 20.54 10.39 -9.70
N GLY A 38 19.55 10.07 -10.54
CA GLY A 38 18.16 10.44 -10.30
C GLY A 38 17.75 11.79 -10.85
N TYR A 39 18.61 12.49 -11.59
CA TYR A 39 18.32 13.81 -12.14
C TYR A 39 18.53 13.89 -13.65
N THR A 40 17.73 14.75 -14.27
CA THR A 40 17.95 15.26 -15.63
C THR A 40 18.10 16.78 -15.55
N CYS A 41 19.11 17.32 -16.23
CA CYS A 41 19.42 18.74 -16.22
C CYS A 41 19.39 19.30 -17.64
N ALA A 42 18.81 20.49 -17.81
CA ALA A 42 18.76 21.18 -19.10
C ALA A 42 18.97 22.69 -18.95
N GLY A 43 19.60 23.31 -19.95
CA GLY A 43 19.85 24.76 -19.98
C GLY A 43 21.23 25.17 -19.45
N ALA A 44 21.49 26.48 -19.51
CA ALA A 44 22.68 27.14 -18.98
C ALA A 44 22.26 28.54 -18.46
N PRO A 45 22.13 28.74 -17.13
CA PRO A 45 22.36 27.75 -16.07
C PRO A 45 21.40 26.56 -16.19
N SER A 46 21.90 25.38 -15.83
CA SER A 46 21.16 24.13 -15.80
C SER A 46 20.04 24.20 -14.78
N ILE A 47 18.86 23.75 -15.18
CA ILE A 47 17.73 23.51 -14.30
C ILE A 47 17.59 21.99 -14.23
N CYS A 48 17.71 21.44 -13.03
CA CYS A 48 17.64 20.00 -12.80
C CYS A 48 16.28 19.62 -12.21
N SER A 49 15.76 18.48 -12.65
CA SER A 49 14.54 17.85 -12.13
C SER A 49 14.78 16.36 -11.90
N THR A 50 14.05 15.78 -10.95
CA THR A 50 14.17 14.35 -10.67
C THR A 50 13.61 13.52 -11.83
N MET A 51 14.13 12.30 -12.00
CA MET A 51 13.71 11.36 -13.03
C MET A 51 12.77 10.33 -12.44
N CYS A 52 11.48 10.50 -12.69
CA CYS A 52 10.51 9.50 -12.26
C CYS A 52 10.65 8.18 -13.04
N GLY A 53 10.54 7.06 -12.32
CA GLY A 53 10.56 5.71 -12.87
C GLY A 53 11.96 5.14 -13.02
N ASP A 54 12.96 5.71 -12.34
CA ASP A 54 14.32 5.19 -12.33
C ASP A 54 14.66 4.38 -11.06
N GLY A 55 13.69 4.26 -10.16
CA GLY A 55 13.77 3.52 -8.91
C GLY A 55 14.53 4.24 -7.80
N LEU A 56 14.88 5.53 -7.96
CA LEU A 56 15.57 6.33 -6.96
C LEU A 56 14.63 7.36 -6.36
N LEU A 57 14.51 7.41 -5.03
CA LEU A 57 13.67 8.41 -4.38
C LEU A 57 14.46 9.70 -4.15
N ARG A 58 14.27 10.71 -4.99
CA ARG A 58 15.00 11.99 -4.96
C ARG A 58 14.05 13.19 -4.88
N GLY A 59 14.58 14.32 -4.43
CA GLY A 59 13.87 15.60 -4.44
C GLY A 59 12.45 15.55 -3.84
N ALA A 60 11.45 15.75 -4.70
CA ALA A 60 10.04 15.86 -4.33
C ALA A 60 9.22 14.56 -4.53
N GLU A 61 9.88 13.48 -4.94
CA GLU A 61 9.22 12.20 -5.19
C GLU A 61 8.72 11.61 -3.87
N THR A 62 7.50 11.08 -3.89
CA THR A 62 6.91 10.39 -2.72
C THR A 62 6.95 8.86 -2.86
N CYS A 63 7.18 8.38 -4.09
CA CYS A 63 7.45 7.01 -4.47
C CYS A 63 8.24 7.02 -5.78
N ASP A 64 8.90 5.91 -6.10
CA ASP A 64 9.41 5.58 -7.43
C ASP A 64 9.57 4.05 -7.50
N ASP A 65 8.63 3.37 -8.13
CA ASP A 65 8.60 1.90 -8.27
C ASP A 65 9.36 1.38 -9.50
N GLY A 66 10.11 2.25 -10.16
CA GLY A 66 11.00 1.89 -11.26
C GLY A 66 10.32 1.82 -12.63
N ASP A 67 9.11 2.35 -12.77
CA ASP A 67 8.50 2.61 -14.06
C ASP A 67 7.60 3.88 -14.08
N LEU A 68 6.83 4.06 -15.13
CA LEU A 68 5.95 5.24 -15.34
C LEU A 68 4.48 4.82 -15.51
N ALA A 69 4.15 3.57 -15.15
CA ALA A 69 2.80 3.08 -15.16
C ALA A 69 1.99 3.77 -14.05
N SER A 70 0.71 3.46 -14.02
CA SER A 70 -0.23 3.99 -13.04
C SER A 70 -1.17 2.85 -12.71
N GLU A 71 -1.88 2.96 -11.60
CA GLU A 71 -2.72 1.92 -10.99
C GLU A 71 -1.93 0.75 -10.37
N ASP A 72 -0.64 0.93 -10.11
CA ASP A 72 0.28 0.04 -9.38
C ASP A 72 0.75 0.63 -8.03
N GLY A 73 0.34 1.86 -7.73
CA GLY A 73 0.59 2.56 -6.48
C GLY A 73 1.56 3.72 -6.58
N CYS A 74 2.31 3.86 -7.67
CA CYS A 74 3.14 5.02 -7.94
C CYS A 74 2.88 5.55 -9.35
N ASN A 75 2.24 6.72 -9.47
CA ASN A 75 1.93 7.23 -10.80
C ASN A 75 3.17 7.74 -11.55
N GLY A 76 3.03 7.99 -12.86
CA GLY A 76 4.11 8.49 -13.73
C GLY A 76 4.60 9.92 -13.44
N VAL A 77 4.24 10.53 -12.31
CA VAL A 77 4.87 11.74 -11.75
C VAL A 77 5.40 11.51 -10.33
N CYS A 78 5.59 10.26 -9.93
CA CYS A 78 6.21 9.81 -8.69
C CYS A 78 5.48 10.28 -7.43
N VAL A 79 4.14 10.28 -7.55
CA VAL A 79 3.20 10.55 -6.46
C VAL A 79 2.46 9.26 -6.13
N ILE A 80 2.42 8.90 -4.83
CA ILE A 80 1.67 7.74 -4.33
C ILE A 80 0.20 7.87 -4.76
N GLU A 81 -0.35 6.80 -5.32
CA GLU A 81 -1.73 6.76 -5.78
C GLU A 81 -2.72 6.60 -4.63
N ALA A 82 -3.95 7.07 -4.84
CA ALA A 82 -4.98 6.98 -3.81
C ALA A 82 -5.30 5.50 -3.49
N GLY A 83 -5.31 5.17 -2.20
CA GLY A 83 -5.52 3.81 -1.72
C GLY A 83 -4.28 2.91 -1.72
N TYR A 84 -3.09 3.46 -1.96
CA TYR A 84 -1.84 2.70 -1.93
C TYR A 84 -0.90 3.20 -0.83
N ARG A 85 0.00 2.30 -0.44
CA ARG A 85 1.14 2.60 0.42
C ARG A 85 2.42 2.07 -0.20
N CYS A 86 3.39 2.95 -0.36
CA CYS A 86 4.71 2.63 -0.90
C CYS A 86 5.80 2.70 0.17
N VAL A 87 6.77 1.78 0.12
CA VAL A 87 7.96 1.78 0.99
C VAL A 87 9.22 1.35 0.24
N GLY A 88 10.39 1.83 0.68
CA GLY A 88 11.69 1.42 0.14
C GLY A 88 12.18 2.27 -1.04
N GLU A 89 13.35 1.90 -1.56
CA GLU A 89 13.98 2.43 -2.79
C GLU A 89 14.61 1.24 -3.54
N PRO A 90 14.12 0.85 -4.74
CA PRO A 90 12.87 1.32 -5.36
C PRO A 90 11.65 1.09 -4.47
N SER A 91 10.63 1.91 -4.66
CA SER A 91 9.37 1.80 -3.94
C SER A 91 8.69 0.48 -4.28
N VAL A 92 8.25 -0.22 -3.25
CA VAL A 92 7.32 -1.34 -3.36
C VAL A 92 5.97 -0.85 -2.87
N CYS A 93 5.01 -0.80 -3.77
CA CYS A 93 3.66 -0.32 -3.51
C CYS A 93 2.69 -1.49 -3.36
N GLY A 94 1.71 -1.32 -2.47
CA GLY A 94 0.59 -2.23 -2.33
C GLY A 94 -0.65 -1.48 -1.84
N PRO A 95 -1.84 -2.09 -1.96
CA PRO A 95 -3.07 -1.51 -1.42
C PRO A 95 -2.96 -1.16 0.06
N LEU A 96 -3.60 -0.07 0.47
CA LEU A 96 -3.62 0.43 1.82
C LEU A 96 -4.80 -0.17 2.58
N CYS A 97 -4.52 -1.25 3.31
CA CYS A 97 -5.55 -1.89 4.09
C CYS A 97 -6.15 -1.00 5.20
N GLY A 98 -7.47 -1.00 5.27
CA GLY A 98 -8.26 -0.33 6.29
C GLY A 98 -8.69 1.08 5.91
N ASP A 99 -8.59 1.45 4.64
CA ASP A 99 -9.06 2.73 4.12
C ASP A 99 -10.49 2.65 3.55
N GLY A 100 -11.04 1.45 3.47
CA GLY A 100 -12.40 1.13 3.04
C GLY A 100 -12.55 1.02 1.53
N LEU A 101 -11.46 1.08 0.75
CA LEU A 101 -11.44 0.80 -0.68
C LEU A 101 -11.12 -0.68 -0.88
N LEU A 102 -11.66 -1.30 -1.95
CA LEU A 102 -11.33 -2.68 -2.29
C LEU A 102 -10.58 -2.69 -3.62
N ILE A 103 -9.27 -2.57 -3.57
CA ILE A 103 -8.42 -2.39 -4.75
C ILE A 103 -7.29 -3.43 -4.84
N GLY A 104 -6.78 -3.62 -6.06
CA GLY A 104 -5.63 -4.48 -6.33
C GLY A 104 -5.82 -5.91 -5.81
N THR A 105 -5.04 -6.27 -4.78
CA THR A 105 -4.96 -7.62 -4.21
C THR A 105 -5.76 -7.82 -2.93
N GLU A 106 -6.52 -6.82 -2.47
CA GLU A 106 -7.32 -6.92 -1.24
C GLU A 106 -8.45 -7.93 -1.40
N ALA A 107 -8.60 -8.83 -0.42
CA ALA A 107 -9.72 -9.78 -0.37
C ALA A 107 -10.93 -9.21 0.38
N CYS A 108 -10.68 -8.23 1.25
CA CYS A 108 -11.65 -7.43 1.98
C CYS A 108 -10.98 -6.10 2.39
N ASP A 109 -11.78 -5.10 2.74
CA ASP A 109 -11.34 -3.92 3.49
C ASP A 109 -12.56 -3.38 4.26
N ASP A 110 -12.62 -3.58 5.58
CA ASP A 110 -13.73 -3.18 6.42
C ASP A 110 -13.55 -1.77 7.06
N GLY A 111 -12.69 -0.95 6.46
CA GLY A 111 -12.43 0.44 6.83
C GLY A 111 -11.65 0.60 8.12
N ASN A 112 -10.97 -0.45 8.58
CA ASN A 112 -10.10 -0.41 9.75
C ASN A 112 -9.00 -1.50 9.68
N THR A 113 -8.10 -1.50 10.65
CA THR A 113 -7.00 -2.49 10.73
C THR A 113 -7.09 -3.34 12.02
N ILE A 114 -8.28 -3.51 12.56
CA ILE A 114 -8.54 -4.39 13.71
C ILE A 114 -8.67 -5.80 13.14
N GLY A 115 -8.04 -6.79 13.76
CA GLY A 115 -8.19 -8.17 13.35
C GLY A 115 -9.38 -8.86 14.02
N ALA A 116 -9.79 -10.00 13.47
CA ALA A 116 -10.80 -10.91 14.01
C ALA A 116 -12.25 -10.38 14.05
N ASP A 117 -12.52 -9.27 13.36
CA ASP A 117 -13.87 -8.80 12.98
C ASP A 117 -14.32 -9.26 11.58
N GLY A 118 -13.42 -9.94 10.86
CA GLY A 118 -13.67 -10.62 9.61
C GLY A 118 -12.74 -10.21 8.49
N CYS A 119 -12.08 -9.05 8.61
CA CYS A 119 -10.99 -8.63 7.74
C CYS A 119 -9.70 -8.50 8.55
N SER A 120 -8.57 -8.99 8.03
CA SER A 120 -7.30 -8.88 8.75
C SER A 120 -6.66 -7.50 8.52
N PRO A 121 -5.67 -7.09 9.34
CA PRO A 121 -4.87 -5.88 9.07
C PRO A 121 -4.07 -5.93 7.76
N ASP A 122 -4.00 -7.10 7.13
CA ASP A 122 -3.36 -7.35 5.82
C ASP A 122 -4.42 -7.56 4.71
N CYS A 123 -5.68 -7.22 4.97
CA CYS A 123 -6.81 -7.28 4.05
C CYS A 123 -7.10 -8.69 3.50
N GLU A 124 -6.85 -9.70 4.34
CA GLU A 124 -7.26 -11.08 4.14
C GLU A 124 -8.55 -11.37 4.90
N VAL A 125 -9.49 -12.10 4.27
CA VAL A 125 -10.71 -12.56 4.96
C VAL A 125 -10.31 -13.53 6.07
N THR A 126 -10.73 -13.23 7.30
CA THR A 126 -10.45 -14.08 8.46
C THR A 126 -11.24 -15.38 8.35
N LEU A 127 -10.63 -16.49 8.78
CA LEU A 127 -11.29 -17.80 8.82
C LEU A 127 -12.59 -17.75 9.64
N GLY A 128 -13.67 -18.33 9.11
CA GLY A 128 -15.01 -18.28 9.73
C GLY A 128 -15.85 -17.09 9.31
N TYR A 129 -15.38 -16.25 8.38
CA TYR A 129 -16.10 -15.08 7.89
C TYR A 129 -16.29 -15.09 6.37
N THR A 130 -17.32 -14.39 5.92
CA THR A 130 -17.50 -13.97 4.52
C THR A 130 -17.68 -12.46 4.48
N CYS A 131 -17.01 -11.80 3.53
CA CYS A 131 -17.02 -10.36 3.37
C CYS A 131 -17.62 -9.98 2.02
N SER A 132 -18.37 -8.88 1.97
CA SER A 132 -18.94 -8.35 0.72
C SER A 132 -19.16 -6.84 0.80
N GLY A 133 -19.16 -6.17 -0.35
CA GLY A 133 -19.34 -4.72 -0.44
C GLY A 133 -18.04 -3.92 -0.36
N GLU A 134 -18.17 -2.59 -0.49
CA GLU A 134 -17.10 -1.61 -0.38
C GLU A 134 -17.63 -0.37 0.40
N PRO A 135 -17.14 -0.09 1.61
CA PRO A 135 -16.25 -0.94 2.41
C PRO A 135 -16.87 -2.33 2.67
N SER A 136 -16.01 -3.32 2.87
CA SER A 136 -16.40 -4.69 3.17
C SER A 136 -17.19 -4.78 4.47
N VAL A 137 -18.31 -5.50 4.42
CA VAL A 137 -19.05 -5.93 5.59
C VAL A 137 -18.82 -7.43 5.75
N CYS A 138 -18.15 -7.79 6.86
CA CYS A 138 -17.84 -9.17 7.17
C CYS A 138 -18.80 -9.75 8.21
N VAL A 139 -19.36 -10.92 7.89
CA VAL A 139 -20.27 -11.67 8.76
C VAL A 139 -19.74 -13.10 8.98
N PRO A 140 -19.96 -13.70 10.17
CA PRO A 140 -19.60 -15.09 10.40
C PRO A 140 -20.33 -16.06 9.47
N VAL A 141 -19.69 -17.18 9.17
CA VAL A 141 -20.26 -18.26 8.36
C VAL A 141 -20.86 -19.30 9.29
N CYS A 142 -22.18 -19.23 9.46
CA CYS A 142 -22.85 -20.14 10.37
C CYS A 142 -22.81 -21.60 9.90
N GLY A 143 -22.44 -22.51 10.81
CA GLY A 143 -22.44 -23.94 10.60
C GLY A 143 -21.18 -24.46 9.92
N ASP A 144 -20.09 -23.71 9.97
CA ASP A 144 -18.79 -24.11 9.41
C ASP A 144 -17.91 -24.85 10.43
N GLY A 145 -18.37 -24.95 11.68
CA GLY A 145 -17.66 -25.59 12.79
C GLY A 145 -16.67 -24.67 13.50
N ILE A 146 -16.67 -23.37 13.19
CA ILE A 146 -15.76 -22.37 13.74
C ILE A 146 -16.57 -21.33 14.53
N HIS A 147 -16.60 -21.46 15.84
CA HIS A 147 -17.28 -20.49 16.70
C HIS A 147 -16.50 -19.16 16.79
N THR A 148 -16.92 -18.15 16.02
CA THR A 148 -16.34 -16.81 16.03
C THR A 148 -16.81 -15.98 17.25
N ALA A 149 -16.29 -14.75 17.39
CA ALA A 149 -16.70 -13.84 18.48
C ALA A 149 -18.09 -13.20 18.26
N ARG A 150 -18.61 -13.24 17.03
CA ARG A 150 -19.90 -12.63 16.64
C ARG A 150 -21.04 -13.65 16.57
N GLU A 151 -20.76 -14.93 16.78
CA GLU A 151 -21.74 -16.00 16.86
C GLU A 151 -22.10 -16.31 18.32
N ALA A 152 -23.36 -16.68 18.57
CA ALA A 152 -23.78 -17.15 19.90
C ALA A 152 -23.58 -18.67 20.08
N CYS A 153 -23.54 -19.41 18.97
CA CYS A 153 -23.24 -20.83 18.87
C CYS A 153 -22.74 -21.16 17.45
N ASP A 154 -22.10 -22.31 17.28
CA ASP A 154 -21.88 -22.99 15.99
C ASP A 154 -21.78 -24.50 16.30
N ASP A 155 -22.64 -25.31 15.69
CA ASP A 155 -22.64 -26.78 15.85
C ASP A 155 -22.24 -27.53 14.56
N GLY A 156 -21.59 -26.83 13.64
CA GLY A 156 -21.03 -27.40 12.41
C GLY A 156 -22.06 -27.74 11.34
N ASN A 157 -23.29 -27.23 11.45
CA ASN A 157 -24.30 -27.35 10.41
C ASN A 157 -25.33 -26.20 10.45
N THR A 158 -26.34 -26.21 9.58
CA THR A 158 -27.37 -25.16 9.46
C THR A 158 -28.79 -25.71 9.67
N VAL A 159 -28.95 -26.81 10.41
CA VAL A 159 -30.24 -27.45 10.68
C VAL A 159 -30.83 -26.89 11.97
N ASP A 160 -31.98 -26.23 11.89
CA ASP A 160 -32.65 -25.76 13.11
C ASP A 160 -33.14 -26.92 14.00
N ASN A 161 -33.25 -26.67 15.31
CA ASN A 161 -33.71 -27.54 16.40
C ASN A 161 -32.71 -28.59 16.92
N ASP A 162 -31.40 -28.41 16.68
CA ASP A 162 -30.34 -29.29 17.17
C ASP A 162 -29.38 -28.62 18.18
N GLY A 163 -29.62 -27.37 18.54
CA GLY A 163 -28.83 -26.64 19.53
C GLY A 163 -28.40 -25.26 19.04
N CYS A 164 -28.18 -25.11 17.75
CA CYS A 164 -27.83 -23.86 17.11
C CYS A 164 -28.70 -23.62 15.88
N SER A 165 -29.32 -22.45 15.78
CA SER A 165 -30.10 -22.10 14.60
C SER A 165 -29.22 -21.94 13.36
N SER A 166 -29.82 -21.99 12.18
CA SER A 166 -29.19 -21.65 10.89
C SER A 166 -28.63 -20.21 10.79
N THR A 167 -28.90 -19.36 11.79
CA THR A 167 -28.35 -18.01 11.93
C THR A 167 -27.45 -17.85 13.16
N CYS A 168 -26.99 -18.95 13.74
CA CYS A 168 -26.03 -19.00 14.84
C CYS A 168 -26.50 -18.31 16.13
N GLU A 169 -27.82 -18.31 16.32
CA GLU A 169 -28.49 -18.02 17.60
C GLU A 169 -28.72 -19.31 18.40
N VAL A 170 -28.51 -19.24 19.73
CA VAL A 170 -28.79 -20.35 20.64
C VAL A 170 -30.29 -20.60 20.73
N GLU A 171 -30.70 -21.84 20.50
CA GLU A 171 -32.12 -22.19 20.49
C GLU A 171 -32.69 -22.35 21.91
N PRO A 172 -33.91 -21.84 22.18
CA PRO A 172 -34.46 -21.73 23.53
C PRO A 172 -34.72 -23.07 24.24
N THR A 173 -34.78 -24.19 23.51
CA THR A 173 -34.99 -25.52 24.10
C THR A 173 -33.70 -26.18 24.60
N TRP A 174 -32.54 -25.56 24.39
CA TRP A 174 -31.22 -26.14 24.70
C TRP A 174 -30.53 -25.56 25.93
N THR A 175 -31.12 -24.59 26.63
CA THR A 175 -30.53 -24.00 27.84
C THR A 175 -30.63 -24.86 29.11
N ALA A 176 -30.89 -26.17 29.04
CA ALA A 176 -30.86 -27.04 30.23
C ALA A 176 -30.71 -28.56 29.94
N ALA A 177 -29.48 -29.06 29.78
CA ALA A 177 -29.14 -30.43 30.21
C ALA A 177 -27.66 -30.57 30.58
N PRO A 178 -27.30 -31.19 31.72
CA PRO A 178 -25.91 -31.36 32.12
C PRO A 178 -25.22 -32.41 31.25
N LEU A 179 -23.94 -32.19 30.98
CA LEU A 179 -22.97 -33.15 30.43
C LEU A 179 -23.33 -34.61 30.80
N ARG A 180 -23.93 -35.35 29.87
CA ARG A 180 -24.01 -36.81 30.01
C ARG A 180 -22.78 -37.42 29.36
N ARG A 181 -21.83 -37.73 30.26
CA ARG A 181 -20.72 -38.67 30.07
C ARG A 181 -21.16 -39.88 29.25
N ARG A 182 -20.33 -40.27 28.29
CA ARG A 182 -20.04 -41.68 28.03
C ARG A 182 -18.55 -41.90 28.23
#